data_AF-A0AA95KCZ1-F1
#
_entry.id   AF-A0AA95KCZ1-F1
#
_cell.length_a   1.000
_cell.length_b   1.000
_cell.length_c   1.000
_cell.angle_alpha   90.00
_cell.angle_beta   90.00
_cell.angle_gamma   90.00
#
_symmetry.space_group_name_H-M   'P 1'
#
loop_
_entity.id
_entity.type
_entity.pdbx_description
1 polymer ?
#
loop_
_entity_poly.entity_id
_entity_poly.type
_entity_poly.pdbx_seq_one_letter_code
_entity_poly.pdbx_strand_id
1 'polypeptide(L)' 'MSTLMFTITSYIAGVKDRFTKEEKGATMVEYGLMVALIAVVVGVAATTLGGGIAALFNEVNGDL' A
#
# COMPACT_ATOMS: atom_id res chain seq x y z
N MET A 1 -26.45 18.27 33.46
CA MET A 1 -25.86 18.40 32.11
C MET A 1 -26.99 18.76 31.16
N SER A 2 -27.11 20.02 30.74
CA SER A 2 -28.22 20.51 29.91
C SER A 2 -28.23 19.81 28.53
N THR A 3 -29.39 19.43 28.02
CA THR A 3 -29.58 18.82 26.67
C THR A 3 -28.91 19.63 25.55
N LEU A 4 -28.80 20.95 25.74
CA LEU A 4 -28.09 21.86 24.84
C LEU A 4 -26.60 21.51 24.73
N MET A 5 -25.99 21.14 25.85
CA MET A 5 -24.58 20.77 25.92
C MET A 5 -24.32 19.46 25.18
N PHE A 6 -25.26 18.51 25.21
CA PHE A 6 -25.16 17.22 24.51
C PHE A 6 -25.24 17.36 22.99
N THR A 7 -26.04 18.30 22.51
CA THR A 7 -26.19 18.59 21.06
C THR A 7 -24.97 19.34 20.52
N ILE A 8 -24.43 20.27 21.32
CA ILE A 8 -23.23 21.03 20.93
C ILE A 8 -21.99 20.12 20.89
N THR A 9 -21.81 19.24 21.87
CA THR A 9 -20.66 18.31 21.86
C THR A 9 -20.75 17.28 20.74
N SER A 10 -21.94 16.76 20.40
CA SER A 10 -22.09 15.80 19.29
C SER A 10 -21.84 16.43 17.92
N TYR A 11 -22.28 17.67 17.70
CA TYR A 11 -21.99 18.44 16.49
C TYR A 11 -20.48 18.68 16.32
N ILE A 12 -19.82 19.18 17.37
CA ILE A 12 -18.37 19.43 17.35
C ILE A 12 -17.58 18.13 17.15
N ALA A 13 -18.00 17.04 17.79
CA ALA A 13 -17.37 15.73 17.62
C ALA A 13 -17.50 15.22 16.18
N GLY A 14 -18.66 15.35 15.54
CA GLY A 14 -18.87 14.93 14.15
C GLY A 14 -18.07 15.74 13.14
N VAL A 15 -17.95 17.06 13.34
CA VAL A 15 -17.12 17.94 12.50
C VAL A 15 -15.65 17.57 12.66
N LYS A 16 -15.17 17.40 13.90
CA LYS A 16 -13.80 16.97 14.19
C LYS A 16 -13.46 15.65 13.50
N ASP A 17 -14.32 14.64 13.61
CA ASP A 17 -14.05 13.31 13.05
C ASP A 17 -13.86 13.35 11.52
N ARG A 18 -14.61 14.20 10.81
CA ARG A 18 -14.44 14.39 9.36
C ARG A 18 -13.06 14.93 9.01
N PHE A 19 -12.60 15.98 9.68
CA PHE A 19 -11.29 16.59 9.39
C PHE A 19 -10.13 15.66 9.75
N THR A 20 -10.20 14.92 10.87
CA THR A 20 -9.14 13.94 11.22
C THR A 20 -9.13 12.67 10.35
N LYS A 21 -10.21 12.34 9.64
CA LYS A 21 -10.27 11.18 8.73
C LYS A 21 -9.59 11.44 7.40
N GLU A 22 -9.69 12.66 6.88
CA GLU A 22 -9.14 13.02 5.56
C GLU A 22 -7.61 12.95 5.55
N GLU A 23 -6.94 13.35 6.63
CA GLU A 23 -5.47 13.23 6.73
C GLU A 23 -5.00 11.77 6.81
N LYS A 24 -5.74 10.89 7.51
CA LYS A 24 -5.42 9.45 7.55
C LYS A 24 -5.54 8.79 6.17
N GLY A 25 -6.46 9.28 5.33
CA GLY A 25 -6.66 8.78 3.97
C GLY A 25 -5.53 9.18 3.02
N ALA A 26 -5.10 10.44 3.08
CA ALA A 26 -4.00 10.95 2.25
C ALA A 26 -2.69 10.21 2.52
N THR A 27 -2.39 9.93 3.80
CA THR A 27 -1.18 9.18 4.19
C THR A 27 -1.17 7.72 3.71
N MET A 28 -2.33 7.06 3.57
CA MET A 28 -2.38 5.68 3.04
C MET A 28 -1.96 5.61 1.56
N VAL A 29 -2.21 6.65 0.78
CA VAL A 29 -1.87 6.69 -0.65
C VAL A 29 -0.36 6.79 -0.86
N GLU A 30 0.34 7.56 -0.02
CA GLU A 30 1.79 7.75 -0.12
C GLU A 30 2.55 6.44 0.10
N TYR A 31 2.23 5.73 1.21
CA TYR A 31 2.83 4.42 1.48
C TYR A 31 2.39 3.36 0.44
N GLY A 32 1.15 3.44 -0.05
CA GLY A 32 0.67 2.57 -1.13
C GLY A 32 1.46 2.73 -2.43
N LEU A 33 1.79 3.97 -2.82
CA LEU A 33 2.57 4.26 -4.01
C LEU A 33 4.02 3.76 -3.90
N MET A 34 4.66 3.92 -2.74
CA MET A 34 6.01 3.40 -2.51
C MET A 34 6.06 1.88 -2.67
N VAL A 35 5.09 1.16 -2.08
CA VAL A 35 5.00 -0.30 -2.19
C VAL A 35 4.74 -0.72 -3.65
N ALA A 36 3.89 -0.01 -4.38
CA ALA A 36 3.62 -0.28 -5.78
C ALA A 36 4.89 -0.19 -6.65
N LEU A 37 5.73 0.83 -6.44
CA LEU A 37 7.01 0.98 -7.16
C LEU A 37 7.98 -0.17 -6.85
N ILE A 38 8.08 -0.57 -5.57
CA ILE A 38 8.91 -1.71 -5.16
C ILE A 38 8.43 -3.00 -5.83
N ALA A 39 7.11 -3.22 -5.87
CA ALA A 39 6.51 -4.41 -6.49
C ALA A 39 6.87 -4.52 -7.98
N VAL A 40 6.85 -3.41 -8.72
CA VAL A 40 7.26 -3.38 -10.14
C VAL A 40 8.73 -3.78 -10.30
N VAL A 41 9.62 -3.20 -9.50
CA VAL A 41 11.07 -3.49 -9.55
C VAL A 41 11.34 -4.96 -9.24
N VAL A 42 10.73 -5.49 -8.18
CA VAL A 42 10.86 -6.90 -7.79
C VAL A 42 10.31 -7.83 -8.89
N GLY A 43 9.17 -7.49 -9.50
CA GLY A 43 8.58 -8.29 -10.58
C GLY A 43 9.49 -8.39 -11.81
N VAL A 44 10.11 -7.29 -12.23
CA VAL A 44 11.06 -7.26 -13.34
C VAL A 44 12.33 -8.06 -13.02
N ALA A 45 12.89 -7.87 -11.82
CA ALA A 45 14.07 -8.60 -11.37
C ALA A 45 13.82 -10.12 -11.31
N ALA A 46 12.68 -10.53 -10.75
CA ALA A 46 12.29 -11.94 -10.65
C ALA A 46 12.11 -12.59 -12.03
N THR A 47 11.51 -11.87 -12.98
CA THR A 47 11.32 -12.36 -14.36
C THR A 47 12.67 -12.58 -15.06
N THR A 48 13.57 -11.61 -14.93
CA THR A 48 14.92 -11.69 -15.52
C THR A 48 15.73 -12.83 -14.91
N LEU A 49 15.70 -12.94 -13.57
CA LEU A 49 16.38 -14.00 -12.84
C LEU A 49 15.83 -15.38 -13.21
N GLY A 50 14.50 -15.52 -13.28
CA GLY A 50 13.84 -16.76 -13.67
C GLY A 50 14.25 -17.24 -15.07
N GLY A 51 14.36 -16.32 -16.03
CA GLY A 51 14.86 -16.63 -17.37
C GLY A 51 16.31 -17.14 -17.37
N GLY A 52 17.19 -16.49 -16.61
CA GLY A 52 18.59 -16.92 -16.45
C GLY A 52 18.70 -18.30 -15.80
N ILE A 53 17.93 -18.56 -14.75
CA ILE A 53 17.89 -19.87 -14.08
C ILE A 53 17.38 -20.96 -15.05
N ALA A 54 16.31 -20.68 -15.80
CA ALA A 54 15.78 -21.63 -16.78
C ALA A 54 16.81 -21.95 -17.87
N ALA A 55 17.57 -20.95 -18.34
CA ALA A 55 18.65 -21.16 -19.30
C ALA A 55 19.75 -22.08 -18.75
N LEU A 56 20.18 -21.87 -17.51
CA LEU A 56 21.18 -22.73 -16.85
C LEU A 56 20.71 -24.18 -16.73
N PHE A 57 19.45 -24.41 -16.36
CA PHE A 57 18.90 -25.76 -16.30
C PHE A 57 18.84 -26.42 -17.69
N ASN A 58 18.50 -25.66 -18.74
CA ASN A 58 18.47 -26.19 -20.10
C ASN A 58 19.87 -26.51 -20.63
N GLU A 59 20.88 -25.72 -20.28
CA GLU A 59 22.28 -25.97 -20.64
C GLU A 59 22.77 -27.28 -20.02
N VAL A 60 22.57 -27.47 -18.71
CA VAL A 60 22.94 -28.72 -18.02
C VAL A 60 22.20 -29.93 -18.60
N ASN A 61 20.91 -29.80 -18.92
CA ASN A 61 20.13 -30.88 -19.52
C ASN A 61 20.54 -31.20 -20.96
N GLY A 62 21.05 -30.22 -21.72
CA GLY A 62 21.54 -30.42 -23.09
C GLY A 62 22.93 -31.05 -23.16
N ASP A 63 23.73 -30.89 -22.09
CA ASP A 63 25.06 -31.48 -21.93
C ASP A 63 25.05 -32.91 -21.34
N LEU A 64 23.88 -33.43 -20.93
CA LEU A 64 23.63 -34.80 -20.46
C LEU A 64 23.20 -35.73 -21.61
#